data_AF-A0A7W1ETB7-F1
#
_entry.id   AF-A0A7W1ETB7-F1
#
_cell.length_a   1.000
_cell.length_b   1.000
_cell.length_c   1.000
_cell.angle_alpha   90.00
_cell.angle_beta   90.00
_cell.angle_gamma   90.00
#
_symmetry.space_group_name_H-M   'P 1'
#
loop_
_entity.id
_entity.type
_entity.pdbx_description
1 polymer ?
#
loop_
_entity_poly.entity_id
_entity_poly.type
_entity_poly.pdbx_seq_one_letter_code
_entity_poly.pdbx_strand_id
1 'polypeptide(L)'
;MTKQFYFTYILLLLFSFRSVSQFTTSSLIKKLNDSQFTILHAQKATFTFKDQPALKLIKKGTSASNKLFIALSDSTKTIMAHLVLCNIYFKIATFAGPVIVTENDKHISKYFLGKKDGEGLMISEAKTNDTYKTYVMPEDRRIIIGYWKNKLKK
;
A
#
# COMPACT_ATOMS: atom_id res chain seq x y z
N MET A 1 -40.38 -33.09 -17.96
CA MET A 1 -40.12 -32.38 -16.68
C MET A 1 -38.63 -32.39 -16.33
N THR A 2 -37.73 -31.96 -17.24
CA THR A 2 -36.26 -32.12 -17.06
C THR A 2 -35.46 -30.82 -17.20
N LYS A 3 -36.05 -29.74 -17.72
CA LYS A 3 -35.35 -28.46 -17.94
C LYS A 3 -35.14 -27.64 -16.65
N GLN A 4 -35.88 -27.93 -15.59
CA GLN A 4 -35.86 -27.14 -14.35
C GLN A 4 -34.70 -27.49 -13.41
N PHE A 5 -34.17 -28.71 -13.50
CA PHE A 5 -33.03 -29.16 -12.70
C PHE A 5 -31.70 -28.55 -13.17
N TYR A 6 -31.51 -28.29 -14.46
CA TYR A 6 -30.26 -27.69 -14.96
C TYR A 6 -30.06 -26.25 -14.48
N PHE A 7 -31.16 -25.50 -14.29
CA PHE A 7 -31.08 -24.09 -13.89
C PHE A 7 -30.57 -23.91 -12.45
N THR A 8 -30.92 -24.82 -11.54
CA THR A 8 -30.43 -24.81 -10.15
C THR A 8 -28.96 -25.18 -10.03
N TYR A 9 -28.45 -26.11 -10.85
CA TYR A 9 -27.02 -26.45 -10.85
C TYR A 9 -26.12 -25.32 -11.36
N ILE A 10 -26.56 -24.59 -12.40
CA ILE A 10 -25.82 -23.41 -12.90
C ILE A 10 -25.77 -22.29 -11.85
N LEU A 11 -26.87 -22.09 -11.11
CA LEU A 11 -26.93 -21.10 -10.04
C LEU A 11 -25.97 -21.44 -8.88
N LEU A 12 -25.92 -22.71 -8.45
CA LEU A 12 -25.01 -23.17 -7.39
C LEU A 12 -23.53 -23.08 -7.77
N LEU A 13 -23.20 -23.31 -9.04
CA LEU A 13 -21.84 -23.11 -9.56
C LEU A 13 -21.41 -21.64 -9.50
N LEU A 14 -22.28 -20.71 -9.89
CA LEU A 14 -21.98 -19.27 -9.88
C LEU A 14 -21.73 -18.70 -8.47
N PHE A 15 -22.39 -19.24 -7.43
CA PHE A 15 -22.15 -18.82 -6.04
C PHE A 15 -20.83 -19.35 -5.46
N SER A 16 -20.37 -20.51 -5.92
CA SER A 16 -19.15 -21.17 -5.41
C SER A 16 -17.85 -20.46 -5.83
N PHE A 17 -17.86 -19.72 -6.95
CA PHE A 17 -16.65 -19.03 -7.44
C PHE A 17 -16.30 -17.75 -6.68
N ARG A 18 -17.21 -17.16 -5.89
CA ARG A 18 -16.93 -15.88 -5.19
C ARG A 18 -16.04 -16.05 -3.95
N SER A 19 -16.00 -17.23 -3.34
CA SER A 19 -15.32 -17.47 -2.06
C SER A 19 -13.80 -17.63 -2.18
N VAL A 20 -13.27 -18.03 -3.35
CA VAL A 20 -11.83 -18.27 -3.55
C VAL A 20 -11.01 -16.96 -3.67
N SER A 21 -11.63 -15.88 -4.14
CA SER A 21 -10.96 -14.56 -4.27
C SER A 21 -10.60 -13.96 -2.91
N GLN A 22 -11.43 -14.15 -1.88
CA GLN A 22 -11.25 -13.51 -0.57
C GLN A 22 -10.06 -14.08 0.23
N PHE A 23 -9.82 -15.39 0.15
CA PHE A 23 -8.70 -16.06 0.84
C PHE A 23 -7.33 -15.62 0.30
N THR A 24 -7.25 -15.33 -1.00
CA THR A 24 -5.99 -14.92 -1.62
C THR A 24 -5.55 -13.51 -1.21
N THR A 25 -6.47 -12.54 -1.14
CA THR A 25 -6.11 -11.15 -0.80
C THR A 25 -5.60 -11.02 0.64
N SER A 26 -6.24 -11.66 1.62
CA SER A 26 -5.77 -11.61 3.01
C SER A 26 -4.40 -12.26 3.18
N SER A 27 -4.15 -13.37 2.49
CA SER A 27 -2.86 -14.05 2.51
C SER A 27 -1.75 -13.18 1.91
N LEU A 28 -2.02 -12.46 0.82
CA LEU A 28 -1.06 -11.52 0.22
C LEU A 28 -0.76 -10.35 1.16
N ILE A 29 -1.78 -9.79 1.82
CA ILE A 29 -1.59 -8.67 2.76
C ILE A 29 -0.75 -9.07 3.98
N LYS A 30 -0.91 -10.29 4.49
CA LYS A 30 -0.07 -10.81 5.58
C LYS A 30 1.42 -10.85 5.21
N LYS A 31 1.74 -11.00 3.91
CA LYS A 31 3.10 -11.08 3.40
C LYS A 31 3.71 -9.70 3.08
N LEU A 32 2.91 -8.63 3.07
CA LEU A 32 3.45 -7.28 2.91
C LEU A 32 4.30 -6.93 4.13
N ASN A 33 5.45 -6.30 3.87
CA ASN A 33 6.28 -5.70 4.90
C ASN A 33 7.02 -4.48 4.36
N ASP A 34 7.10 -3.42 5.14
CA ASP A 34 7.79 -2.18 4.82
C ASP A 34 9.30 -2.39 4.59
N SER A 35 9.89 -3.47 5.12
CA SER A 35 11.27 -3.89 4.83
C SER A 35 11.52 -4.25 3.36
N GLN A 36 10.46 -4.45 2.57
CA GLN A 36 10.56 -4.76 1.14
C GLN A 36 10.65 -3.50 0.28
N PHE A 37 10.50 -2.33 0.91
CA PHE A 37 10.65 -1.02 0.31
C PHE A 37 12.07 -0.49 0.53
N THR A 38 12.74 -0.10 -0.54
CA THR A 38 14.11 0.40 -0.50
C THR A 38 14.22 1.75 -1.19
N ILE A 39 14.90 2.69 -0.52
CA ILE A 39 15.35 3.96 -1.09
C ILE A 39 16.83 3.81 -1.46
N LEU A 40 17.15 3.99 -2.74
CA LEU A 40 18.51 3.94 -3.26
C LEU A 40 19.04 5.37 -3.43
N HIS A 41 20.17 5.67 -2.78
CA HIS A 41 20.79 6.99 -2.72
C HIS A 41 21.91 7.14 -3.76
N ALA A 42 21.54 7.18 -5.04
CA ALA A 42 22.45 7.55 -6.12
C ALA A 42 22.47 9.09 -6.31
N GLN A 43 22.69 9.60 -7.52
CA GLN A 43 22.58 11.04 -7.82
C GLN A 43 21.16 11.61 -7.53
N LYS A 44 20.14 10.75 -7.57
CA LYS A 44 18.76 11.04 -7.15
C LYS A 44 18.20 9.84 -6.40
N ALA A 45 17.38 10.09 -5.38
CA ALA A 45 16.69 9.04 -4.63
C ALA A 45 15.79 8.23 -5.58
N THR A 46 16.02 6.91 -5.64
CA THR A 46 15.21 5.98 -6.43
C THR A 46 14.49 5.03 -5.49
N PHE A 47 13.19 4.86 -5.71
CA PHE A 47 12.33 4.04 -4.86
C PHE A 47 12.05 2.71 -5.54
N THR A 48 12.32 1.62 -4.83
CA THR A 48 12.11 0.28 -5.38
C THR A 48 11.40 -0.60 -4.37
N PHE A 49 10.61 -1.54 -4.89
CA PHE A 49 10.05 -2.63 -4.11
C PHE A 49 10.10 -3.88 -4.99
N LYS A 50 10.58 -5.00 -4.44
CA LYS A 50 10.62 -6.28 -5.16
C LYS A 50 9.74 -7.29 -4.43
N ASP A 51 8.45 -6.95 -4.32
CA ASP A 51 7.49 -7.76 -3.60
C ASP A 51 6.40 -8.34 -4.51
N GLN A 52 6.45 -9.67 -4.69
CA GLN A 52 5.45 -10.41 -5.47
C GLN A 52 4.02 -10.25 -4.91
N PRO A 53 3.81 -10.33 -3.58
CA PRO A 53 2.54 -9.96 -2.96
C PRO A 53 1.99 -8.59 -3.36
N ALA A 54 2.79 -7.52 -3.26
CA ALA A 54 2.39 -6.18 -3.68
C ALA A 54 1.96 -6.13 -5.16
N LEU A 55 2.75 -6.71 -6.06
CA LEU A 55 2.40 -6.76 -7.49
C LEU A 55 1.09 -7.52 -7.76
N LYS A 56 0.85 -8.61 -7.03
CA LYS A 56 -0.41 -9.36 -7.12
C LYS A 56 -1.60 -8.57 -6.57
N LEU A 57 -1.40 -7.76 -5.52
CA LEU A 57 -2.43 -6.88 -4.97
C LEU A 57 -2.74 -5.71 -5.91
N ILE A 58 -1.72 -5.12 -6.56
CA ILE A 58 -1.91 -4.10 -7.60
C ILE A 58 -2.77 -4.67 -8.74
N LYS A 59 -2.47 -5.88 -9.22
CA LYS A 59 -3.26 -6.56 -10.26
C LYS A 59 -4.71 -6.86 -9.83
N LYS A 60 -4.96 -7.09 -8.54
CA LYS A 60 -6.32 -7.25 -8.00
C LYS A 60 -7.13 -5.95 -8.01
N GLY A 61 -6.48 -4.79 -8.11
CA GLY A 61 -7.14 -3.50 -8.23
C GLY A 61 -7.98 -3.14 -7.00
N THR A 62 -9.09 -2.44 -7.23
CA THR A 62 -9.98 -1.90 -6.19
C THR A 62 -10.59 -2.97 -5.27
N SER A 63 -10.64 -4.24 -5.71
CA SER A 63 -11.10 -5.37 -4.87
C SER A 63 -10.24 -5.61 -3.63
N ALA A 64 -9.00 -5.12 -3.61
CA ALA A 64 -8.10 -5.22 -2.47
C ALA A 64 -8.18 -4.00 -1.51
N SER A 65 -8.85 -2.91 -1.92
CA SER A 65 -8.73 -1.60 -1.25
C SER A 65 -9.14 -1.61 0.22
N ASN A 66 -10.26 -2.22 0.59
CA ASN A 66 -10.71 -2.23 1.99
C ASN A 66 -9.73 -2.95 2.91
N LYS A 67 -9.14 -4.06 2.45
CA LYS A 67 -8.17 -4.80 3.26
C LYS A 67 -6.83 -4.09 3.33
N LEU A 68 -6.41 -3.43 2.25
CA LEU A 68 -5.22 -2.58 2.24
C LEU A 68 -5.41 -1.36 3.16
N PHE A 69 -6.60 -0.76 3.19
CA PHE A 69 -6.94 0.32 4.09
C PHE A 69 -6.80 -0.11 5.56
N ILE A 70 -7.29 -1.30 5.92
CA ILE A 70 -7.10 -1.86 7.27
C ILE A 70 -5.60 -2.08 7.56
N ALA A 71 -4.83 -2.53 6.58
CA ALA A 71 -3.39 -2.76 6.72
C ALA A 71 -2.58 -1.47 6.97
N LEU A 72 -3.11 -0.28 6.63
CA LEU A 72 -2.46 1.00 6.95
C LEU A 72 -2.32 1.24 8.46
N SER A 73 -3.13 0.59 9.29
CA SER A 73 -3.02 0.68 10.75
C SER A 73 -1.83 -0.11 11.31
N ASP A 74 -1.30 -1.07 10.55
CA ASP A 74 -0.13 -1.88 10.93
C ASP A 74 1.17 -1.13 10.61
N SER A 75 1.98 -0.85 11.63
CA SER A 75 3.26 -0.12 11.51
C SER A 75 4.26 -0.80 10.60
N THR A 76 4.13 -2.11 10.39
CA THR A 76 5.07 -2.88 9.58
C THR A 76 4.65 -2.97 8.12
N LYS A 77 3.50 -2.40 7.75
CA LYS A 77 2.91 -2.54 6.40
C LYS A 77 2.44 -1.21 5.81
N THR A 78 2.65 -0.11 6.53
CA THR A 78 2.06 1.19 6.19
C THR A 78 2.58 1.68 4.85
N ILE A 79 3.89 1.62 4.62
CA ILE A 79 4.54 2.05 3.38
C ILE A 79 4.04 1.20 2.21
N MET A 80 4.11 -0.12 2.35
CA MET A 80 3.73 -1.04 1.27
C MET A 80 2.24 -0.99 0.95
N ALA A 81 1.37 -0.96 1.96
CA ALA A 81 -0.08 -0.87 1.74
C ALA A 81 -0.46 0.44 1.06
N HIS A 82 0.15 1.55 1.46
CA HIS A 82 -0.07 2.85 0.82
C HIS A 82 0.44 2.87 -0.62
N LEU A 83 1.65 2.36 -0.88
CA LEU A 83 2.22 2.23 -2.22
C LEU A 83 1.30 1.45 -3.16
N VAL A 84 0.78 0.31 -2.69
CA VAL A 84 -0.15 -0.53 -3.47
C VAL A 84 -1.44 0.23 -3.76
N LEU A 85 -2.03 0.91 -2.77
CA LEU A 85 -3.22 1.74 -2.98
C LEU A 85 -2.97 2.86 -4.00
N CYS A 86 -1.82 3.54 -3.95
CA CYS A 86 -1.47 4.56 -4.93
C CYS A 86 -1.36 3.99 -6.36
N ASN A 87 -0.75 2.81 -6.53
CA ASN A 87 -0.71 2.14 -7.83
C ASN A 87 -2.11 1.74 -8.33
N ILE A 88 -3.03 1.35 -7.44
CA ILE A 88 -4.42 1.01 -7.80
C ILE A 88 -5.19 2.25 -8.29
N TYR A 89 -5.12 3.38 -7.59
CA TYR A 89 -5.97 4.55 -7.86
C TYR A 89 -5.33 5.58 -8.80
N PHE A 90 -4.00 5.66 -8.85
CA PHE A 90 -3.28 6.63 -9.67
C PHE A 90 -2.57 6.01 -10.86
N LYS A 91 -2.62 4.67 -11.00
CA LYS A 91 -1.88 3.86 -12.00
C LYS A 91 -0.35 3.91 -11.88
N ILE A 92 0.19 4.95 -11.24
CA ILE A 92 1.60 5.13 -10.94
C ILE A 92 1.77 5.69 -9.52
N ALA A 93 2.71 5.13 -8.77
CA ALA A 93 3.21 5.75 -7.54
C ALA A 93 4.44 6.60 -7.89
N THR A 94 4.29 7.92 -7.88
CA THR A 94 5.41 8.86 -7.96
C THR A 94 5.89 9.22 -6.55
N PHE A 95 7.13 9.67 -6.44
CA PHE A 95 7.68 10.17 -5.18
C PHE A 95 8.21 11.58 -5.37
N ALA A 96 7.94 12.46 -4.39
CA ALA A 96 8.52 13.79 -4.29
C ALA A 96 9.41 13.90 -3.05
N GLY A 97 10.39 14.81 -3.08
CA GLY A 97 11.35 15.04 -1.99
C GLY A 97 12.81 14.79 -2.38
N PRO A 98 13.74 14.74 -1.40
CA PRO A 98 13.47 14.86 0.03
C PRO A 98 13.17 16.30 0.47
N VAL A 99 12.29 16.46 1.45
CA VAL A 99 12.25 17.65 2.30
C VAL A 99 12.99 17.30 3.59
N ILE A 100 14.02 18.08 3.92
CA ILE A 100 14.83 17.84 5.11
C ILE A 100 14.19 18.59 6.28
N VAL A 101 13.90 17.86 7.34
CA VAL A 101 13.41 18.41 8.62
C VAL A 101 14.41 18.06 9.71
N THR A 102 14.65 18.99 10.63
CA THR A 102 15.48 18.74 11.81
C THR A 102 14.57 18.58 13.03
N GLU A 103 14.60 17.40 13.65
CA GLU A 103 13.87 17.10 14.88
C GLU A 103 14.84 16.47 15.88
N ASN A 104 14.95 17.01 17.10
CA ASN A 104 15.87 16.52 18.15
C ASN A 104 17.32 16.32 17.64
N ASP A 105 17.87 17.33 16.96
CA ASP A 105 19.21 17.34 16.35
C ASP A 105 19.46 16.23 15.31
N LYS A 106 18.41 15.59 14.80
CA LYS A 106 18.49 14.60 13.73
C LYS A 106 17.94 15.18 12.43
N HIS A 107 18.71 15.02 11.36
CA HIS A 107 18.22 15.25 10.01
C HIS A 107 17.34 14.09 9.56
N ILE A 108 16.10 14.41 9.23
CA ILE A 108 15.10 13.46 8.73
C ILE A 108 14.76 13.88 7.31
N SER A 109 15.03 12.99 6.35
CA SER A 109 14.58 13.12 4.98
C SER A 109 13.14 12.66 4.88
N LYS A 110 12.22 13.55 4.52
CA LYS A 110 10.81 13.21 4.27
C LYS A 110 10.55 13.09 2.77
N TYR A 111 10.00 11.95 2.36
CA TYR A 111 9.61 11.64 0.98
C TYR A 111 8.09 11.47 0.89
N PHE A 112 7.48 11.98 -0.18
CA PHE A 112 6.03 12.01 -0.35
C PHE A 112 5.62 11.05 -1.47
N LEU A 113 4.80 10.05 -1.17
CA LEU A 113 4.31 9.09 -2.16
C LEU A 113 3.08 9.66 -2.88
N GLY A 114 3.28 10.32 -4.02
CA GLY A 114 2.24 10.97 -4.81
C GLY A 114 2.77 12.19 -5.60
N LYS A 115 1.89 13.18 -5.82
CA LYS A 115 2.29 14.52 -6.30
C LYS A 115 2.85 15.31 -5.12
N LYS A 116 3.72 16.29 -5.38
CA LYS A 116 4.28 17.20 -4.35
C LYS A 116 3.20 17.92 -3.53
N ASP A 117 2.03 18.17 -4.15
CA ASP A 117 0.84 18.76 -3.51
C ASP A 117 -0.18 17.70 -3.04
N GLY A 118 0.09 16.43 -3.27
CA GLY A 118 -0.88 15.34 -3.09
C GLY A 118 -0.57 14.52 -1.86
N GLU A 119 -1.32 14.79 -0.78
CA GLU A 119 -2.07 13.88 0.12
C GLU A 119 -1.52 12.45 0.43
N GLY A 120 -0.26 12.15 0.15
CA GLY A 120 0.29 10.81 0.11
C GLY A 120 1.52 10.67 0.98
N LEU A 121 1.57 9.53 1.68
CA LEU A 121 2.54 9.07 2.68
C LEU A 121 3.88 9.81 2.72
N MET A 122 4.17 10.36 3.90
CA MET A 122 5.50 10.77 4.31
C MET A 122 6.27 9.52 4.77
N ILE A 123 7.23 9.09 3.96
CA ILE A 123 8.27 8.16 4.40
C ILE A 123 9.36 9.02 5.02
N SER A 124 9.60 8.83 6.30
CA SER A 124 10.73 9.41 6.99
C SER A 124 11.92 8.48 6.86
N GLU A 125 13.08 9.05 6.59
CA GLU A 125 14.33 8.34 6.56
C GLU A 125 15.35 9.10 7.41
N ALA A 126 16.01 8.37 8.31
CA ALA A 126 17.08 8.92 9.14
C ALA A 126 18.31 8.00 9.09
N LYS A 127 19.48 8.62 9.07
CA LYS A 127 20.76 7.90 9.11
C LYS A 127 21.08 7.51 10.56
N THR A 128 21.31 6.22 10.81
CA THR A 128 21.75 5.68 12.09
C THR A 128 22.94 4.75 11.84
N ASN A 129 24.10 5.03 12.44
CA ASN A 129 25.32 4.20 12.31
C ASN A 129 25.63 3.83 10.84
N ASP A 130 25.67 4.84 9.98
CA ASP A 130 25.89 4.68 8.52
C ASP A 130 24.85 3.90 7.72
N THR A 131 23.75 3.48 8.36
CA THR A 131 22.60 2.87 7.69
C THR A 131 21.41 3.81 7.67
N TYR A 132 20.77 3.94 6.51
CA TYR A 132 19.49 4.64 6.41
C TYR A 132 18.38 3.71 6.90
N LYS A 133 17.54 4.21 7.80
CA LYS A 133 16.33 3.51 8.26
C LYS A 133 15.10 4.27 7.82
N THR A 134 14.21 3.58 7.12
CA THR A 134 12.91 4.08 6.72
C THR A 134 11.85 3.77 7.76
N TYR A 135 10.97 4.73 8.03
CA TYR A 135 9.86 4.58 8.97
C TYR A 135 8.75 5.58 8.64
N VAL A 136 7.58 5.37 9.24
CA VAL A 136 6.45 6.31 9.15
C VAL A 136 6.12 6.77 10.55
N MET A 137 6.19 8.09 10.78
CA MET A 137 5.84 8.67 12.07
C MET A 137 4.34 8.44 12.36
N PRO A 138 3.93 8.35 13.65
CA PRO A 138 2.52 8.14 13.99
C PRO A 138 1.57 9.21 13.43
N GLU A 139 2.01 10.46 13.37
CA GLU A 139 1.27 11.59 12.79
C GLU A 139 1.05 11.42 11.29
N ASP A 140 2.12 11.12 10.55
CA ASP A 140 2.05 10.85 9.12
C ASP A 140 1.10 9.71 8.81
N ARG A 141 1.14 8.63 9.61
CA ARG A 141 0.20 7.50 9.48
C ARG A 141 -1.25 7.92 9.65
N ARG A 142 -1.55 8.78 10.62
CA ARG A 142 -2.91 9.33 10.81
C ARG A 142 -3.36 10.11 9.58
N ILE A 143 -2.49 10.94 9.01
CA ILE A 143 -2.77 11.70 7.78
C ILE A 143 -3.08 10.75 6.62
N ILE A 144 -2.27 9.72 6.43
CA ILE A 144 -2.45 8.70 5.37
C ILE A 144 -3.78 7.96 5.50
N ILE A 145 -4.11 7.51 6.71
CA ILE A 145 -5.38 6.82 6.97
C ILE A 145 -6.55 7.77 6.74
N GLY A 146 -6.46 9.02 7.21
CA GLY A 146 -7.46 10.05 6.97
C GLY A 146 -7.71 10.31 5.48
N TYR A 147 -6.62 10.40 4.70
CA TYR A 147 -6.69 10.55 3.26
C TYR A 147 -7.46 9.40 2.59
N TRP A 148 -7.02 8.16 2.82
CA TRP A 148 -7.66 7.00 2.19
C TRP A 148 -9.10 6.79 2.67
N LYS A 149 -9.40 7.12 3.93
CA LYS A 149 -10.77 7.10 4.44
C LYS A 149 -11.67 8.06 3.64
N ASN A 150 -11.17 9.24 3.30
CA ASN A 150 -11.92 10.20 2.48
C ASN A 150 -12.00 9.78 1.01
N LYS A 151 -10.90 9.24 0.46
CA LYS A 151 -10.81 8.82 -0.94
C LYS A 151 -11.71 7.62 -1.27
N LEU A 152 -11.81 6.65 -0.35
CA LEU A 152 -12.59 5.41 -0.54
C LEU A 152 -14.08 5.56 -0.22
N LYS A 153 -14.50 6.68 0.39
CA LYS A 153 -15.91 7.02 0.63
C LYS A 153 -16.58 7.71 -0.56
N LYS A 154 -15.79 8.25 -1.48
CA LYS A 154 -16.23 8.89 -2.72
C LYS A 154 -16.30 7.86 -3.84
#